data_AF-A0A2M7SUP5-F1
#
_entry.id   AF-A0A2M7SUP5-F1
#
_cell.length_a   1.000
_cell.length_b   1.000
_cell.length_c   1.000
_cell.angle_alpha   90.00
_cell.angle_beta   90.00
_cell.angle_gamma   90.00
#
_symmetry.space_group_name_H-M   'P 1'
#
loop_
_entity.id
_entity.type
_entity.pdbx_description
1 polymer ?
#
loop_
_entity_poly.entity_id
_entity_poly.type
_entity_poly.pdbx_seq_one_letter_code
_entity_poly.pdbx_strand_id
1 'polypeptide(L)'
;MAQSIPSAQALIEEALSLNPDFDVNSLHAQVFIFMVDYRSIYYEASVDSFLSELDLPKELRTKIKRKMLKPVMVGDKEYSNFMEEVSRRVSQAFQPISGNVAELCVERELTKVGLVKGINFTRRQERTDFTVYHPDMHHSKLKHRIEVKNVKIRERATRGLLFDGDSLFGFFDDESEFTEPTVELIDNLCVKTGGYCYMPSATLNKIPHKAKRLRPNVVFAHDMLSFARTGKIT
;
A
#
# COMPACT_ATOMS: atom_id res chain seq x y z
N MET A 1 18.25 -14.47 19.40
CA MET A 1 16.97 -14.67 18.69
C MET A 1 16.92 -13.67 17.56
N ALA A 2 16.80 -14.11 16.30
CA ALA A 2 16.67 -13.18 15.19
C ALA A 2 15.39 -12.36 15.37
N GLN A 3 15.51 -11.04 15.49
CA GLN A 3 14.36 -10.14 15.50
C GLN A 3 13.63 -10.34 14.18
N SER A 4 12.33 -10.66 14.19
CA SER A 4 11.53 -10.76 12.96
C SER A 4 11.05 -9.38 12.54
N ILE A 5 10.87 -9.16 11.23
CA ILE A 5 10.17 -7.96 10.74
C ILE A 5 8.74 -7.99 11.30
N PRO A 6 8.26 -6.91 11.95
CA PRO A 6 6.90 -6.85 12.49
C PRO A 6 5.82 -7.04 11.43
N SER A 7 4.65 -7.50 11.85
CA SER A 7 3.49 -7.61 10.96
C SER A 7 2.99 -6.23 10.53
N ALA A 8 2.31 -6.14 9.38
CA ALA A 8 1.72 -4.88 8.91
C ALA A 8 0.76 -4.25 9.92
N GLN A 9 0.03 -5.08 10.68
CA GLN A 9 -0.88 -4.63 11.74
C GLN A 9 -0.10 -3.99 12.89
N ALA A 10 0.98 -4.63 13.35
CA ALA A 10 1.82 -4.11 14.43
C ALA A 10 2.46 -2.77 14.04
N LEU A 11 2.90 -2.61 12.78
CA LEU A 11 3.46 -1.36 12.28
C LEU A 11 2.43 -0.22 12.25
N ILE A 12 1.18 -0.52 11.90
CA ILE A 12 0.09 0.47 11.92
C ILE A 12 -0.25 0.87 13.36
N GLU A 13 -0.35 -0.09 14.27
CA GLU A 13 -0.60 0.17 15.70
C GLU A 13 0.52 1.03 16.31
N GLU A 14 1.78 0.73 15.99
CA GLU A 14 2.92 1.53 16.40
C GLU A 14 2.82 2.97 15.86
N ALA A 15 2.48 3.15 14.57
CA ALA A 15 2.36 4.49 13.99
C ALA A 15 1.24 5.29 14.63
N LEU A 16 0.10 4.65 14.89
CA LEU A 16 -1.05 5.29 15.55
C LEU A 16 -0.79 5.58 17.03
N SER A 17 0.09 4.83 17.70
CA SER A 17 0.52 5.15 19.06
C SER A 17 1.32 6.46 19.14
N LEU A 18 2.04 6.82 18.06
CA LEU A 18 2.74 8.10 17.96
C LEU A 18 1.80 9.25 17.62
N ASN A 19 0.88 9.02 16.70
CA ASN A 19 -0.14 9.99 16.34
C ASN A 19 -1.44 9.28 15.89
N PRO A 20 -2.50 9.30 16.73
CA PRO A 20 -3.77 8.64 16.39
C PRO A 20 -4.50 9.33 15.22
N ASP A 21 -4.17 10.60 14.96
CA ASP A 21 -4.89 11.48 14.03
C ASP A 21 -4.31 11.52 12.62
N PHE A 22 -3.33 10.66 12.30
CA PHE A 22 -2.79 10.57 10.94
C PHE A 22 -3.91 10.45 9.89
N ASP A 23 -3.83 11.25 8.83
CA ASP A 23 -4.57 10.96 7.60
C ASP A 23 -3.97 9.74 6.90
N VAL A 24 -4.72 9.18 5.93
CA VAL A 24 -4.36 7.93 5.26
C VAL A 24 -2.98 7.97 4.60
N ASN A 25 -2.58 9.10 4.02
CA ASN A 25 -1.31 9.24 3.33
C ASN A 25 -0.15 9.40 4.33
N SER A 26 -0.34 10.20 5.38
CA SER A 26 0.66 10.33 6.44
C SER A 26 0.87 9.02 7.22
N LEU A 27 -0.20 8.26 7.48
CA LEU A 27 -0.10 6.94 8.10
C LEU A 27 0.72 5.98 7.25
N HIS A 28 0.40 5.89 5.95
CA HIS A 28 1.12 5.04 5.01
C HIS A 28 2.61 5.41 4.92
N ALA A 29 2.93 6.70 4.84
CA ALA A 29 4.29 7.19 4.81
C ALA A 29 5.06 6.85 6.10
N GLN A 30 4.44 7.03 7.27
CA GLN A 30 5.05 6.70 8.56
C GLN A 30 5.32 5.20 8.70
N VAL A 31 4.37 4.37 8.31
CA VAL A 31 4.54 2.90 8.31
C VAL A 31 5.67 2.50 7.37
N PHE A 32 5.81 3.14 6.21
CA PHE A 32 6.93 2.88 5.30
C PHE A 32 8.28 3.20 5.93
N ILE A 33 8.40 4.29 6.68
CA ILE A 33 9.61 4.63 7.44
C ILE A 33 9.97 3.50 8.40
N PHE A 34 9.01 3.04 9.22
CA PHE A 34 9.24 1.91 10.13
C PHE A 34 9.65 0.65 9.39
N MET A 35 9.03 0.33 8.25
CA MET A 35 9.43 -0.82 7.44
C MET A 35 10.91 -0.74 7.02
N VAL A 36 11.42 0.45 6.69
CA VAL A 36 12.83 0.65 6.34
C VAL A 36 13.73 0.43 7.56
N ASP A 37 13.33 0.96 8.72
CA ASP A 37 14.11 0.87 9.96
C ASP A 37 14.19 -0.57 10.48
N TYR A 38 13.05 -1.27 10.62
CA TYR A 38 13.01 -2.67 11.05
C TYR A 38 13.77 -3.59 10.10
N ARG A 39 13.73 -3.30 8.79
CA ARG A 39 14.52 -4.03 7.80
C ARG A 39 16.02 -3.84 8.02
N SER A 40 16.46 -2.63 8.33
CA SER A 40 17.86 -2.34 8.62
C SER A 40 18.33 -3.16 9.83
N ILE A 41 17.56 -3.14 10.91
CA ILE A 41 17.80 -3.90 12.14
C ILE A 41 17.86 -5.41 11.85
N TYR A 42 16.88 -5.93 11.11
CA TYR A 42 16.83 -7.34 10.70
C TYR A 42 18.09 -7.79 9.97
N TYR A 43 18.54 -7.00 8.99
CA TYR A 43 19.73 -7.32 8.21
C TYR A 43 21.00 -7.28 9.04
N GLU A 44 21.15 -6.28 9.91
CA GLU A 44 22.31 -6.19 10.79
C GLU A 44 22.40 -7.41 11.72
N ALA A 45 21.29 -7.79 12.37
CA ALA A 45 21.23 -8.97 13.23
C ALA A 45 21.54 -10.27 12.46
N SER A 46 21.06 -10.38 11.22
CA SER A 46 21.29 -11.55 10.36
C SER A 46 22.77 -11.67 9.95
N VAL A 47 23.40 -10.56 9.58
CA VAL A 47 24.84 -10.52 9.28
C VAL A 47 25.66 -10.88 10.51
N ASP A 48 25.28 -10.37 11.69
CA ASP A 48 25.96 -10.70 12.93
C ASP A 48 25.88 -12.19 13.27
N SER A 49 24.71 -12.81 13.08
CA SER A 49 24.53 -14.25 13.26
C SER A 49 25.43 -15.03 12.31
N PHE A 50 25.36 -14.73 11.01
CA PHE A 50 26.16 -15.41 9.98
C PHE A 50 27.66 -15.32 10.26
N LEU A 51 28.18 -14.12 10.57
CA LEU A 51 29.61 -13.94 10.82
C LEU A 51 30.08 -14.63 12.11
N SER A 52 29.18 -14.86 13.07
CA SER A 52 29.52 -15.56 14.31
C SER A 52 29.79 -17.06 14.10
N GLU A 53 29.31 -17.64 13.01
CA GLU A 53 29.49 -19.07 12.67
C GLU A 53 30.84 -19.34 11.98
N LEU A 54 31.53 -18.31 11.47
CA LEU A 54 32.71 -18.45 10.61
C LEU A 54 34.06 -18.44 11.35
N ASP A 55 34.06 -18.47 12.69
CA ASP A 55 35.25 -18.37 13.56
C ASP A 55 36.28 -17.32 13.10
N LEU A 56 35.79 -16.13 12.76
CA LEU A 56 36.62 -15.05 12.21
C LEU A 56 37.26 -14.21 13.31
N PRO A 57 38.53 -13.79 13.16
CA PRO A 57 39.13 -12.78 14.03
C PRO A 57 38.26 -11.51 14.08
N LYS A 58 38.14 -10.91 15.27
CA LYS A 58 37.25 -9.75 15.52
C LYS A 58 37.45 -8.61 14.52
N GLU A 59 38.70 -8.32 14.16
CA GLU A 59 39.01 -7.29 13.16
C GLU A 59 38.47 -7.61 11.77
N LEU A 60 38.59 -8.86 11.33
CA LEU A 60 38.12 -9.30 10.02
C LEU A 60 36.58 -9.32 10.00
N ARG A 61 35.95 -9.84 11.06
CA ARG A 61 34.50 -9.76 11.26
C ARG A 61 33.99 -8.32 11.15
N THR A 62 34.65 -7.39 11.83
CA THR A 62 34.28 -5.96 11.83
C THR A 62 34.43 -5.34 10.44
N LYS A 63 35.52 -5.66 9.73
CA LYS A 63 35.74 -5.18 8.35
C LYS A 63 34.68 -5.71 7.38
N ILE A 64 34.36 -7.00 7.45
CA ILE A 64 33.34 -7.64 6.61
C ILE A 64 31.96 -7.05 6.92
N LYS A 65 31.55 -6.99 8.18
CA LYS A 65 30.28 -6.38 8.60
C LYS A 65 30.15 -4.96 8.06
N ARG A 66 31.16 -4.11 8.27
CA ARG A 66 31.16 -2.72 7.79
C ARG A 66 31.04 -2.62 6.27
N LYS A 67 31.63 -3.57 5.53
CA LYS A 67 31.53 -3.60 4.07
C LYS A 67 30.17 -4.10 3.60
N MET A 68 29.61 -5.12 4.25
CA MET A 68 28.30 -5.70 3.90
C MET A 68 27.15 -4.73 4.19
N LEU A 69 27.22 -3.98 5.29
CA LEU A 69 26.17 -3.05 5.74
C LEU A 69 26.30 -1.63 5.14
N LYS A 70 27.36 -1.33 4.39
CA LYS A 70 27.52 -0.02 3.77
C LYS A 70 26.53 0.12 2.58
N PRO A 71 25.91 1.30 2.38
CA PRO A 71 25.15 1.57 1.17
C PRO A 71 25.94 1.29 -0.11
N VAL A 72 25.25 0.79 -1.13
CA VAL A 72 25.83 0.41 -2.42
C VAL A 72 25.06 1.10 -3.55
N MET A 73 25.77 1.70 -4.49
CA MET A 73 25.21 2.26 -5.71
C MET A 73 25.27 1.23 -6.84
N VAL A 74 24.14 0.97 -7.51
CA VAL A 74 24.09 0.14 -8.73
C VAL A 74 23.28 0.88 -9.78
N GLY A 75 23.96 1.38 -10.83
CA GLY A 75 23.38 2.35 -11.75
C GLY A 75 23.00 3.62 -11.00
N ASP A 76 21.77 4.10 -11.23
CA ASP A 76 21.24 5.33 -10.60
C ASP A 76 20.52 5.06 -9.26
N LYS A 77 20.63 3.84 -8.72
CA LYS A 77 19.90 3.42 -7.54
C LYS A 77 20.80 3.11 -6.36
N GLU A 78 20.52 3.76 -5.23
CA GLU A 78 21.15 3.49 -3.94
C GLU A 78 20.40 2.38 -3.19
N TYR A 79 21.14 1.40 -2.69
CA TYR A 79 20.65 0.36 -1.79
C TYR A 79 21.21 0.63 -0.39
N SER A 80 20.40 0.39 0.65
CA SER A 80 20.80 0.62 2.03
C SER A 80 22.02 -0.22 2.42
N ASN A 81 22.17 -1.42 1.84
CA ASN A 81 23.35 -2.26 1.99
C ASN A 81 23.48 -3.33 0.89
N PHE A 82 24.62 -4.05 0.88
CA PHE A 82 24.90 -5.12 -0.10
C PHE A 82 23.88 -6.27 -0.03
N MET A 83 23.39 -6.61 1.18
CA MET A 83 22.39 -7.67 1.34
C MET A 83 21.04 -7.27 0.74
N GLU A 84 20.64 -6.00 0.86
CA GLU A 84 19.44 -5.49 0.18
C GLU A 84 19.61 -5.53 -1.34
N GLU A 85 20.78 -5.19 -1.86
CA GLU A 85 21.08 -5.25 -3.30
C GLU A 85 20.89 -6.67 -3.85
N VAL A 86 21.52 -7.66 -3.19
CA VAL A 86 21.40 -9.08 -3.56
C VAL A 86 19.97 -9.59 -3.33
N SER A 87 19.36 -9.27 -2.20
CA SER A 87 17.98 -9.68 -1.87
C SER A 87 16.94 -9.05 -2.78
N ARG A 88 17.10 -7.78 -3.21
CA ARG A 88 16.19 -7.13 -4.18
C ARG A 88 16.40 -7.64 -5.60
N ARG A 89 17.55 -8.20 -5.96
CA ARG A 89 17.64 -9.03 -7.18
C ARG A 89 16.84 -10.34 -7.07
N VAL A 90 16.52 -10.78 -5.85
CA VAL A 90 15.66 -11.95 -5.55
C VAL A 90 14.21 -11.53 -5.16
N SER A 91 14.00 -10.24 -4.88
CA SER A 91 12.79 -9.37 -4.81
C SER A 91 11.45 -9.80 -4.17
N GLN A 92 11.29 -10.98 -3.59
CA GLN A 92 9.95 -11.43 -3.16
C GLN A 92 9.55 -11.12 -1.70
N ALA A 93 10.50 -10.78 -0.82
CA ALA A 93 10.21 -10.74 0.63
C ALA A 93 9.36 -9.55 1.11
N PHE A 94 9.39 -8.40 0.44
CA PHE A 94 8.78 -7.15 0.95
C PHE A 94 7.47 -6.74 0.26
N GLN A 95 7.22 -7.22 -0.96
CA GLN A 95 6.02 -6.87 -1.71
C GLN A 95 4.72 -7.28 -0.97
N PRO A 96 4.63 -8.46 -0.32
CA PRO A 96 3.41 -8.87 0.38
C PRO A 96 3.07 -7.98 1.57
N ILE A 97 4.08 -7.58 2.36
CA ILE A 97 3.90 -6.72 3.54
C ILE A 97 3.40 -5.34 3.10
N SER A 98 4.04 -4.76 2.08
CA SER A 98 3.70 -3.43 1.59
C SER A 98 2.31 -3.34 0.97
N GLY A 99 1.86 -4.38 0.24
CA GLY A 99 0.48 -4.47 -0.23
C GLY A 99 -0.53 -4.59 0.92
N ASN A 100 -0.21 -5.41 1.93
CA ASN A 100 -1.06 -5.57 3.11
C ASN A 100 -1.21 -4.27 3.93
N VAL A 101 -0.15 -3.46 4.03
CA VAL A 101 -0.20 -2.13 4.66
C VAL A 101 -1.20 -1.22 3.93
N ALA A 102 -1.17 -1.18 2.60
CA ALA A 102 -2.08 -0.34 1.82
C ALA A 102 -3.55 -0.72 2.07
N GLU A 103 -3.86 -2.01 2.09
CA GLU A 103 -5.20 -2.49 2.40
C GLU A 103 -5.64 -2.18 3.83
N LEU A 104 -4.74 -2.34 4.82
CA LEU A 104 -5.07 -2.02 6.22
C LEU A 104 -5.33 -0.51 6.43
N CYS A 105 -4.63 0.35 5.69
CA CYS A 105 -4.92 1.79 5.69
C CYS A 105 -6.35 2.06 5.18
N VAL A 106 -6.76 1.38 4.10
CA VAL A 106 -8.12 1.48 3.54
C VAL A 106 -9.16 0.97 4.55
N GLU A 107 -8.91 -0.19 5.19
CA GLU A 107 -9.78 -0.77 6.21
C GLU A 107 -10.01 0.19 7.39
N ARG A 108 -8.95 0.87 7.84
CA ARG A 108 -9.04 1.90 8.88
C ARG A 108 -9.95 3.05 8.47
N GLU A 109 -9.76 3.59 7.26
CA GLU A 109 -10.56 4.75 6.81
C GLU A 109 -12.05 4.40 6.71
N LEU A 110 -12.40 3.20 6.25
CA LEU A 110 -13.80 2.72 6.27
C LEU A 110 -14.36 2.64 7.69
N THR A 111 -13.57 2.09 8.63
CA THR A 111 -13.97 1.96 10.03
C THR A 111 -14.12 3.33 10.70
N LYS A 112 -13.25 4.29 10.37
CA LYS A 112 -13.25 5.66 10.93
C LYS A 112 -14.55 6.41 10.66
N VAL A 113 -15.20 6.15 9.53
CA VAL A 113 -16.50 6.74 9.17
C VAL A 113 -17.70 5.93 9.69
N GLY A 114 -17.46 4.90 10.49
CA GLY A 114 -18.48 4.10 11.15
C GLY A 114 -18.98 2.89 10.36
N LEU A 115 -18.31 2.50 9.27
CA LEU A 115 -18.63 1.24 8.58
C LEU A 115 -18.07 0.06 9.37
N VAL A 116 -18.88 -0.98 9.55
CA VAL A 116 -18.50 -2.15 10.36
C VAL A 116 -18.11 -3.30 9.44
N LYS A 117 -16.90 -3.85 9.64
CA LYS A 117 -16.42 -5.04 8.92
C LYS A 117 -17.32 -6.24 9.20
N GLY A 118 -17.66 -7.00 8.17
CA GLY A 118 -18.60 -8.12 8.26
C GLY A 118 -20.07 -7.69 8.35
N ILE A 119 -20.37 -6.39 8.27
CA ILE A 119 -21.74 -5.86 8.15
C ILE A 119 -21.83 -4.98 6.92
N ASN A 120 -21.07 -3.89 6.86
CA ASN A 120 -21.11 -2.95 5.74
C ASN A 120 -20.05 -3.23 4.68
N PHE A 121 -18.96 -3.90 5.03
CA PHE A 121 -17.91 -4.27 4.08
C PHE A 121 -17.19 -5.57 4.46
N THR A 122 -16.60 -6.22 3.46
CA THR A 122 -15.69 -7.36 3.64
C THR A 122 -14.36 -7.07 2.95
N ARG A 123 -13.32 -7.80 3.39
CA ARG A 123 -11.96 -7.70 2.86
C ARG A 123 -11.54 -9.05 2.30
N ARG A 124 -10.96 -9.05 1.10
CA ARG A 124 -10.46 -10.23 0.37
C ARG A 124 -11.48 -11.37 0.31
N GLN A 125 -12.73 -11.02 0.03
CA GLN A 125 -13.75 -12.00 -0.33
C GLN A 125 -13.78 -12.09 -1.86
N GLU A 126 -13.68 -13.31 -2.40
CA GLU A 126 -13.56 -13.56 -3.85
C GLU A 126 -12.25 -12.99 -4.44
N ARG A 127 -12.31 -12.28 -5.59
CA ARG A 127 -11.13 -11.76 -6.30
C ARG A 127 -10.78 -10.31 -5.96
N THR A 128 -11.62 -9.64 -5.18
CA THR A 128 -11.50 -8.19 -4.93
C THR A 128 -10.91 -7.91 -3.55
N ASP A 129 -10.10 -6.85 -3.43
CA ASP A 129 -9.50 -6.45 -2.15
C ASP A 129 -10.54 -6.05 -1.10
N PHE A 130 -11.56 -5.25 -1.48
CA PHE A 130 -12.69 -4.91 -0.62
C PHE A 130 -14.02 -4.94 -1.38
N THR A 131 -15.09 -5.26 -0.67
CA THR A 131 -16.48 -5.08 -1.14
C THR A 131 -17.27 -4.33 -0.09
N VAL A 132 -17.91 -3.22 -0.47
CA VAL A 132 -18.85 -2.46 0.36
C VAL A 132 -20.27 -2.81 -0.08
N TYR A 133 -21.19 -2.99 0.86
CA TYR A 133 -22.56 -3.43 0.62
C TYR A 133 -23.56 -2.32 0.94
N HIS A 134 -24.61 -2.23 0.14
CA HIS A 134 -25.78 -1.40 0.42
C HIS A 134 -27.04 -2.27 0.57
N PRO A 135 -27.81 -2.12 1.66
CA PRO A 135 -27.49 -1.36 2.87
C PRO A 135 -26.44 -2.04 3.77
N ASP A 136 -26.40 -3.38 3.73
CA ASP A 136 -25.47 -4.22 4.47
C ASP A 136 -25.29 -5.57 3.74
N MET A 137 -24.36 -6.39 4.22
CA MET A 137 -23.98 -7.67 3.63
C MET A 137 -25.09 -8.74 3.70
N HIS A 138 -25.96 -8.69 4.72
CA HIS A 138 -27.02 -9.68 4.94
C HIS A 138 -28.28 -9.38 4.10
N HIS A 139 -28.52 -8.10 3.81
CA HIS A 139 -29.66 -7.63 3.02
C HIS A 139 -29.23 -6.90 1.74
N SER A 140 -28.04 -7.25 1.22
CA SER A 140 -27.36 -6.55 0.14
C SER A 140 -28.22 -6.46 -1.12
N LYS A 141 -28.53 -5.23 -1.52
CA LYS A 141 -29.14 -4.88 -2.82
C LYS A 141 -28.09 -4.55 -3.86
N LEU A 142 -27.03 -3.87 -3.44
CA LEU A 142 -25.92 -3.42 -4.30
C LEU A 142 -24.59 -3.70 -3.60
N LYS A 143 -23.57 -3.91 -4.42
CA LYS A 143 -22.18 -4.11 -3.99
C LYS A 143 -21.30 -3.12 -4.74
N HIS A 144 -20.28 -2.61 -4.07
CA HIS A 144 -19.24 -1.78 -4.66
C HIS A 144 -17.88 -2.40 -4.38
N ARG A 145 -17.21 -2.85 -5.43
CA ARG A 145 -15.94 -3.58 -5.38
C ARG A 145 -14.78 -2.60 -5.50
N ILE A 146 -13.76 -2.76 -4.69
CA ILE A 146 -12.67 -1.80 -4.56
C ILE A 146 -11.35 -2.54 -4.67
N GLU A 147 -10.58 -2.16 -5.68
CA GLU A 147 -9.22 -2.63 -5.88
C GLU A 147 -8.25 -1.68 -5.18
N VAL A 148 -7.31 -2.23 -4.40
CA VAL A 148 -6.27 -1.47 -3.72
C VAL A 148 -4.95 -1.72 -4.41
N LYS A 149 -4.23 -0.63 -4.69
CA LYS A 149 -2.87 -0.67 -5.21
C LYS A 149 -2.02 0.21 -4.33
N ASN A 150 -0.82 -0.27 -4.04
CA ASN A 150 0.07 0.47 -3.16
C ASN A 150 0.62 1.71 -3.87
N VAL A 151 1.71 1.56 -4.62
CA VAL A 151 2.44 2.71 -5.18
C VAL A 151 2.30 2.84 -6.71
N LYS A 152 2.12 1.73 -7.43
CA LYS A 152 2.10 1.73 -8.90
C LYS A 152 0.79 1.20 -9.46
N ILE A 153 0.33 1.83 -10.54
CA ILE A 153 -0.82 1.39 -11.34
C ILE A 153 -0.39 0.14 -12.11
N ARG A 154 0.58 0.28 -13.02
CA ARG A 154 0.95 -0.73 -14.04
C ARG A 154 -0.27 -1.27 -14.82
N GLU A 155 -0.06 -2.09 -15.84
CA GLU A 155 -1.14 -2.79 -16.58
C GLU A 155 -2.09 -3.59 -15.64
N ARG A 156 -1.58 -4.04 -14.49
CA ARG A 156 -2.34 -4.84 -13.53
C ARG A 156 -3.47 -4.07 -12.84
N ALA A 157 -3.35 -2.75 -12.65
CA ALA A 157 -4.41 -1.97 -12.02
C ALA A 157 -5.56 -1.69 -13.01
N THR A 158 -5.25 -1.43 -14.27
CA THR A 158 -6.28 -1.26 -15.31
C THR A 158 -7.01 -2.57 -15.60
N ARG A 159 -6.32 -3.72 -15.51
CA ARG A 159 -6.95 -5.05 -15.55
C ARG A 159 -7.81 -5.34 -14.32
N GLY A 160 -7.32 -5.05 -13.12
CA GLY A 160 -8.13 -5.20 -11.89
C GLY A 160 -9.43 -4.40 -11.96
N LEU A 161 -9.36 -3.15 -12.43
CA LEU A 161 -10.54 -2.30 -12.64
C LEU A 161 -11.43 -2.78 -13.80
N LEU A 162 -10.86 -3.42 -14.82
CA LEU A 162 -11.63 -3.96 -15.95
C LEU A 162 -12.43 -5.22 -15.56
N PHE A 163 -11.90 -6.06 -14.68
CA PHE A 163 -12.47 -7.38 -14.38
C PHE A 163 -13.14 -7.47 -13.00
N ASP A 164 -12.53 -6.88 -11.98
CA ASP A 164 -12.79 -7.27 -10.59
C ASP A 164 -13.21 -6.11 -9.67
N GLY A 165 -12.95 -4.86 -10.05
CA GLY A 165 -13.22 -3.65 -9.24
C GLY A 165 -14.17 -2.65 -9.90
N ASP A 166 -14.97 -1.97 -9.07
CA ASP A 166 -15.79 -0.83 -9.49
C ASP A 166 -15.04 0.49 -9.26
N SER A 167 -14.27 0.59 -8.17
CA SER A 167 -13.33 1.69 -7.88
C SER A 167 -11.89 1.20 -7.71
N LEU A 168 -10.94 2.11 -7.92
CA LEU A 168 -9.52 1.91 -7.64
C LEU A 168 -9.08 2.85 -6.50
N PHE A 169 -8.34 2.35 -5.53
CA PHE A 169 -7.69 3.14 -4.49
C PHE A 169 -6.18 2.92 -4.55
N GLY A 170 -5.40 4.00 -4.49
CA GLY A 170 -3.96 3.86 -4.28
C GLY A 170 -3.27 5.06 -3.67
N PHE A 171 -2.01 4.85 -3.33
CA PHE A 171 -1.08 5.86 -2.79
C PHE A 171 -0.17 6.45 -3.86
N PHE A 172 -0.49 6.19 -5.15
CA PHE A 172 0.32 6.46 -6.34
C PHE A 172 1.27 7.65 -6.20
N ASP A 173 2.57 7.41 -6.34
CA ASP A 173 3.63 8.41 -6.14
C ASP A 173 4.36 8.83 -7.43
N ASP A 174 3.99 8.21 -8.55
CA ASP A 174 4.62 8.39 -9.86
C ASP A 174 3.59 8.94 -10.86
N GLU A 175 3.57 10.26 -11.03
CA GLU A 175 2.65 10.93 -11.95
C GLU A 175 2.84 10.53 -13.42
N SER A 176 4.03 10.02 -13.78
CA SER A 176 4.33 9.62 -15.16
C SER A 176 3.55 8.38 -15.60
N GLU A 177 3.02 7.59 -14.65
CA GLU A 177 2.12 6.47 -14.95
C GLU A 177 0.72 6.94 -15.42
N PHE A 178 0.37 8.21 -15.22
CA PHE A 178 -0.92 8.80 -15.62
C PHE A 178 -0.84 9.54 -16.96
N THR A 179 -0.42 8.82 -17.99
CA THR A 179 -0.49 9.30 -19.38
C THR A 179 -1.94 9.51 -19.83
N GLU A 180 -2.17 10.35 -20.84
CA GLU A 180 -3.51 10.60 -21.40
C GLU A 180 -4.31 9.32 -21.68
N PRO A 181 -3.78 8.29 -22.38
CA PRO A 181 -4.54 7.08 -22.65
C PRO A 181 -4.87 6.29 -21.37
N THR A 182 -4.00 6.35 -20.37
CA THR A 182 -4.22 5.65 -19.08
C THR A 182 -5.31 6.34 -18.29
N VAL A 183 -5.29 7.68 -18.25
CA VAL A 183 -6.33 8.49 -17.58
C VAL A 183 -7.68 8.29 -18.26
N GLU A 184 -7.74 8.33 -19.58
CA GLU A 184 -8.97 8.07 -20.35
C GLU A 184 -9.52 6.66 -20.10
N LEU A 185 -8.64 5.65 -20.11
CA LEU A 185 -9.05 4.28 -19.83
C LEU A 185 -9.65 4.14 -18.43
N ILE A 186 -8.97 4.67 -17.41
CA ILE A 186 -9.45 4.63 -16.02
C ILE A 186 -10.79 5.38 -15.89
N ASP A 187 -10.92 6.57 -16.48
CA ASP A 187 -12.14 7.36 -16.42
C ASP A 187 -13.31 6.60 -17.05
N ASN A 188 -13.11 6.02 -18.23
CA ASN A 188 -14.12 5.24 -18.94
C ASN A 188 -14.56 3.99 -18.18
N LEU A 189 -13.63 3.28 -17.52
CA LEU A 189 -13.96 2.11 -16.69
C LEU A 189 -14.77 2.52 -15.47
N CYS A 190 -14.33 3.54 -14.75
CA CYS A 190 -15.04 4.09 -13.59
C CYS A 190 -16.43 4.63 -13.96
N VAL A 191 -16.61 5.23 -15.13
CA VAL A 191 -17.93 5.67 -15.62
C VAL A 191 -18.89 4.49 -15.78
N LYS A 192 -18.42 3.36 -16.33
CA LYS A 192 -19.25 2.16 -16.56
C LYS A 192 -19.70 1.50 -15.27
N THR A 193 -18.85 1.49 -14.26
CA THR A 193 -19.10 0.84 -12.96
C THR A 193 -19.70 1.79 -11.91
N GLY A 194 -19.74 3.09 -12.20
CA GLY A 194 -20.17 4.12 -11.25
C GLY A 194 -19.12 4.43 -10.17
N GLY A 195 -17.90 3.92 -10.30
CA GLY A 195 -16.82 4.14 -9.34
C GLY A 195 -15.89 5.31 -9.65
N TYR A 196 -14.76 5.33 -8.96
CA TYR A 196 -13.75 6.38 -8.99
C TYR A 196 -12.34 5.80 -8.79
N CYS A 197 -11.34 6.53 -9.28
CA CYS A 197 -9.94 6.32 -8.97
C CYS A 197 -9.50 7.32 -7.89
N TYR A 198 -9.24 6.80 -6.69
CA TYR A 198 -8.83 7.54 -5.51
C TYR A 198 -7.30 7.54 -5.39
N MET A 199 -6.71 8.73 -5.27
CA MET A 199 -5.24 8.91 -5.19
C MET A 199 -4.85 10.11 -4.32
N PRO A 200 -3.58 10.23 -3.89
CA PRO A 200 -3.15 11.38 -3.10
C PRO A 200 -3.37 12.69 -3.86
N SER A 201 -3.85 13.74 -3.17
CA SER A 201 -4.07 15.06 -3.78
C SER A 201 -2.81 15.64 -4.41
N ALA A 202 -1.64 15.39 -3.79
CA ALA A 202 -0.34 15.81 -4.32
C ALA A 202 -0.07 15.23 -5.72
N THR A 203 -0.40 13.97 -5.95
CA THR A 203 -0.27 13.31 -7.25
C THR A 203 -1.34 13.82 -8.21
N LEU A 204 -2.62 13.83 -7.78
CA LEU A 204 -3.75 14.28 -8.60
C LEU A 204 -3.55 15.70 -9.17
N ASN A 205 -3.00 16.60 -8.37
CA ASN A 205 -2.77 17.99 -8.78
C ASN A 205 -1.69 18.14 -9.86
N LYS A 206 -0.73 17.20 -9.92
CA LYS A 206 0.36 17.21 -10.89
C LYS A 206 0.02 16.54 -12.21
N ILE A 207 -1.03 15.72 -12.25
CA ILE A 207 -1.46 15.08 -13.49
C ILE A 207 -1.97 16.16 -14.47
N PRO A 208 -1.37 16.26 -15.67
CA PRO A 208 -1.74 17.29 -16.64
C PRO A 208 -3.11 17.02 -17.27
N HIS A 209 -3.48 15.74 -17.41
CA HIS A 209 -4.75 15.31 -17.99
C HIS A 209 -5.85 15.29 -16.93
N LYS A 210 -6.93 16.06 -17.15
CA LYS A 210 -8.07 16.11 -16.23
C LYS A 210 -9.13 15.12 -16.64
N ALA A 211 -9.64 14.37 -15.66
CA ALA A 211 -10.71 13.41 -15.81
C ALA A 211 -11.69 13.51 -14.63
N LYS A 212 -12.96 13.12 -14.84
CA LYS A 212 -14.04 13.36 -13.87
C LYS A 212 -14.09 12.32 -12.76
N ARG A 213 -13.54 11.14 -13.00
CA ARG A 213 -13.54 10.00 -12.07
C ARG A 213 -12.26 9.86 -11.27
N LEU A 214 -11.37 10.85 -11.31
CA LEU A 214 -10.19 10.91 -10.44
C LEU A 214 -10.51 11.79 -9.23
N ARG A 215 -10.25 11.29 -8.02
CA ARG A 215 -10.57 12.00 -6.77
C ARG A 215 -9.44 11.87 -5.73
N PRO A 216 -9.34 12.84 -4.79
CA PRO A 216 -8.50 12.69 -3.61
C PRO A 216 -8.86 11.43 -2.81
N ASN A 217 -7.87 10.64 -2.40
CA ASN A 217 -8.10 9.44 -1.61
C ASN A 217 -8.60 9.72 -0.19
N VAL A 218 -8.42 10.94 0.32
CA VAL A 218 -8.96 11.37 1.61
C VAL A 218 -10.49 11.46 1.64
N VAL A 219 -11.18 11.55 0.49
CA VAL A 219 -12.65 11.57 0.46
C VAL A 219 -13.27 10.18 0.34
N PHE A 220 -12.45 9.16 0.08
CA PHE A 220 -12.88 7.78 -0.20
C PHE A 220 -13.84 7.22 0.86
N ALA A 221 -13.51 7.38 2.14
CA ALA A 221 -14.32 6.79 3.20
C ALA A 221 -15.73 7.40 3.26
N HIS A 222 -15.85 8.71 3.08
CA HIS A 222 -17.13 9.39 3.02
C HIS A 222 -17.97 8.94 1.82
N ASP A 223 -17.34 8.76 0.66
CA ASP A 223 -17.98 8.21 -0.54
C ASP A 223 -18.53 6.80 -0.29
N MET A 224 -17.75 5.94 0.38
CA MET A 224 -18.18 4.57 0.71
C MET A 224 -19.29 4.54 1.76
N LEU A 225 -19.26 5.47 2.73
CA LEU A 225 -20.35 5.65 3.68
C LEU A 225 -21.65 6.08 2.97
N SER A 226 -21.54 7.01 2.03
CA SER A 226 -22.66 7.45 1.19
C SER A 226 -23.24 6.30 0.39
N PHE A 227 -22.37 5.48 -0.22
CA PHE A 227 -22.77 4.29 -0.94
C PHE A 227 -23.49 3.29 -0.04
N ALA A 228 -22.92 2.93 1.11
CA ALA A 228 -23.53 1.98 2.03
C ALA A 228 -24.93 2.46 2.48
N ARG A 229 -25.14 3.77 2.64
CA ARG A 229 -26.43 4.34 3.05
C ARG A 229 -27.45 4.47 1.92
N THR A 230 -27.01 4.83 0.71
CA THR A 230 -27.90 5.30 -0.35
C THR A 230 -27.84 4.50 -1.66
N GLY A 231 -26.87 3.60 -1.78
CA GLY A 231 -26.55 2.90 -3.02
C GLY A 231 -25.82 3.75 -4.06
N LYS A 232 -25.38 4.96 -3.72
CA LYS A 232 -24.69 5.90 -4.63
C LYS A 232 -23.48 6.55 -3.97
N ILE A 233 -22.46 6.80 -4.78
CA ILE A 233 -21.30 7.62 -4.41
C ILE A 233 -21.61 9.09 -4.75
N THR A 234 -21.25 10.01 -3.85
CA THR A 234 -21.49 11.46 -3.96
C THR A 234 -20.21 12.20 -4.30
#